data_AF-A0A945YGR1-F1
#
_entry.id   AF-A0A945YGR1-F1
#
_cell.length_a   1.000
_cell.length_b   1.000
_cell.length_c   1.000
_cell.angle_alpha   90.00
_cell.angle_beta   90.00
_cell.angle_gamma   90.00
#
_symmetry.space_group_name_H-M   'P 1'
#
loop_
_entity.id
_entity.type
_entity.pdbx_description
1 polymer ?
#
loop_
_entity_poly.entity_id
_entity_poly.type
_entity_poly.pdbx_seq_one_letter_code
_entity_poly.pdbx_strand_id
1 'polypeptide(L)'
;MQNSSVALGAAMLPKTLSAALHGGDHRRSVHIFSKHLQFLDYEAMAKQAAVLGFDGVDLTVRPKGHVEPADATRDLPRAAKALR
;
A
#
# COMPACT_ATOMS: atom_id res chain seq x y z
N MET A 1 56.80 -40.87 0.15
CA MET A 1 56.33 -40.00 -0.96
C MET A 1 54.83 -40.29 -1.10
N GLN A 2 53.96 -39.77 -0.23
CA GLN A 2 53.46 -38.39 -0.19
C GLN A 2 52.73 -38.01 -1.48
N ASN A 3 51.40 -37.85 -1.34
CA ASN A 3 50.49 -36.87 -1.98
C ASN A 3 49.17 -37.55 -2.39
N SER A 4 48.17 -37.66 -1.50
CA SER A 4 47.20 -36.61 -1.14
C SER A 4 46.41 -36.08 -2.34
N SER A 5 45.11 -36.37 -2.39
CA SER A 5 44.06 -35.39 -2.71
C SER A 5 42.67 -36.02 -2.55
N VAL A 6 42.08 -35.83 -1.36
CA VAL A 6 40.64 -35.94 -1.16
C VAL A 6 40.02 -34.69 -1.79
N ALA A 7 39.38 -34.84 -2.95
CA ALA A 7 38.59 -33.78 -3.53
C ALA A 7 37.27 -33.69 -2.75
N LEU A 8 37.25 -32.78 -1.76
CA LEU A 8 36.06 -32.35 -1.05
C LEU A 8 35.17 -31.59 -2.05
N GLY A 9 34.35 -32.32 -2.80
CA GLY A 9 33.36 -31.75 -3.71
C GLY A 9 32.36 -30.93 -2.89
N ALA A 10 32.47 -29.61 -3.01
CA ALA A 10 31.61 -28.64 -2.35
C ALA A 10 30.14 -29.02 -2.56
N ALA A 11 29.47 -29.36 -1.46
CA ALA A 11 28.02 -29.50 -1.45
C ALA A 11 27.42 -28.19 -1.96
N MET A 12 26.85 -28.23 -3.17
CA MET A 12 26.07 -27.13 -3.71
C MET A 12 24.85 -26.96 -2.81
N LEU A 13 24.93 -26.05 -1.85
CA LEU A 13 23.76 -25.59 -1.11
C LEU A 13 22.78 -25.03 -2.13
N PRO A 14 21.56 -25.59 -2.24
CA PRO A 14 20.56 -25.03 -3.13
C PRO A 14 20.26 -23.61 -2.66
N LYS A 15 20.41 -22.63 -3.56
CA LYS A 15 20.09 -21.20 -3.39
C LYS A 15 18.61 -20.94 -3.04
N THR A 16 17.83 -21.97 -2.78
CA THR A 16 16.37 -21.94 -2.59
C THR A 16 15.94 -21.80 -1.13
N LEU A 17 16.85 -21.90 -0.15
CA LEU A 17 16.47 -21.79 1.26
C LEU A 17 16.17 -20.36 1.72
N SER A 18 16.46 -19.33 0.92
CA SER A 18 16.16 -17.93 1.29
C SER A 18 14.66 -17.60 1.18
N ALA A 19 13.88 -18.37 0.40
CA ALA A 19 12.44 -18.13 0.21
C ALA A 19 11.58 -18.48 1.44
N ALA A 20 12.13 -19.23 2.41
CA ALA A 20 11.40 -19.62 3.62
C ALA A 20 11.56 -18.63 4.80
N LEU A 21 12.36 -17.56 4.64
CA LEU A 21 12.75 -16.67 5.74
C LEU A 21 12.05 -15.31 5.76
N HIS A 22 11.22 -14.99 4.77
CA HIS A 22 10.38 -13.80 4.84
C HIS A 22 8.98 -14.22 5.30
N GLY A 23 8.78 -14.17 6.62
CA GLY A 23 7.45 -14.07 7.22
C GLY A 23 6.65 -12.98 6.51
N GLY A 24 5.35 -13.25 6.32
CA GLY A 24 4.49 -12.58 5.34
C GLY A 24 4.69 -11.07 5.22
N ASP A 25 4.53 -10.56 3.99
CA ASP A 25 4.65 -9.15 3.64
C ASP A 25 3.91 -8.27 4.67
N HIS A 26 4.66 -7.67 5.60
CA HIS A 26 4.15 -6.77 6.62
C HIS A 26 3.89 -5.38 6.03
N ARG A 27 3.28 -5.32 4.84
CA ARG A 27 2.90 -4.08 4.17
C ARG A 27 1.78 -3.43 4.96
N ARG A 28 2.12 -2.41 5.73
CA ARG A 28 1.14 -1.55 6.40
C ARG A 28 0.45 -0.68 5.34
N SER A 29 -0.87 -0.62 5.36
CA SER A 29 -1.59 0.30 4.50
C SER A 29 -1.38 1.74 4.98
N VAL A 30 -1.07 2.64 4.05
CA VAL A 30 -0.88 4.06 4.34
C VAL A 30 -1.94 4.86 3.62
N HIS A 31 -2.75 5.57 4.39
CA HIS A 31 -3.88 6.35 3.87
C HIS A 31 -3.60 7.84 4.08
N ILE A 32 -3.95 8.68 3.11
CA ILE A 32 -3.83 10.14 3.21
C ILE A 32 -5.10 10.77 3.76
N PHE A 33 -4.97 11.75 4.63
CA PHE A 33 -6.11 12.54 5.10
C PHE A 33 -6.62 13.49 4.02
N SER A 34 -7.92 13.42 3.70
CA SER A 34 -8.50 14.12 2.54
C SER A 34 -8.40 15.64 2.60
N LYS A 35 -8.15 16.23 3.79
CA LYS A 35 -7.90 17.67 3.96
C LYS A 35 -6.79 18.18 3.05
N HIS A 36 -5.74 17.39 2.82
CA HIS A 36 -4.61 17.78 1.97
C HIS A 36 -4.96 17.84 0.48
N LEU A 37 -6.09 17.25 0.10
CA LEU A 37 -6.60 17.16 -1.27
C LEU A 37 -8.00 17.78 -1.40
N GLN A 38 -8.46 18.56 -0.42
CA GLN A 38 -9.86 18.99 -0.30
C GLN A 38 -10.30 19.98 -1.40
N PHE A 39 -9.36 20.51 -2.18
CA PHE A 39 -9.63 21.36 -3.35
C PHE A 39 -9.95 20.55 -4.62
N LEU A 40 -9.77 19.24 -4.58
CA LEU A 40 -10.11 18.32 -5.67
C LEU A 40 -11.52 17.74 -5.45
N ASP A 41 -12.17 17.35 -6.53
CA ASP A 41 -13.37 16.49 -6.45
C ASP A 41 -12.99 15.04 -6.08
N TYR A 42 -13.98 14.18 -5.87
CA TYR A 42 -13.77 12.80 -5.41
C TYR A 42 -12.90 11.97 -6.38
N GLU A 43 -13.10 12.12 -7.68
CA GLU A 43 -12.39 11.35 -8.72
C GLU A 43 -10.94 11.83 -8.83
N ALA A 44 -10.73 13.14 -8.88
CA ALA A 44 -9.41 13.73 -8.91
C ALA A 44 -8.63 13.46 -7.62
N MET A 45 -9.29 13.50 -6.45
CA MET A 45 -8.69 13.13 -5.17
C MET A 45 -8.25 11.67 -5.15
N ALA A 46 -9.11 10.74 -5.57
CA ALA A 46 -8.79 9.30 -5.60
C ALA A 46 -7.61 9.01 -6.54
N LYS A 47 -7.65 9.58 -7.76
CA LYS A 47 -6.56 9.48 -8.72
C LYS A 47 -5.25 10.03 -8.16
N GLN A 48 -5.29 11.20 -7.52
CA GLN A 48 -4.09 11.82 -6.99
C GLN A 48 -3.52 11.06 -5.78
N ALA A 49 -4.37 10.52 -4.90
CA ALA A 49 -3.94 9.66 -3.81
C ALA A 49 -3.19 8.41 -4.33
N ALA A 50 -3.72 7.77 -5.38
CA ALA A 50 -3.07 6.63 -6.02
C ALA A 50 -1.73 7.00 -6.69
N VAL A 51 -1.67 8.12 -7.41
CA VAL A 51 -0.42 8.63 -8.03
C VAL A 51 0.67 8.91 -6.97
N LEU A 52 0.27 9.40 -5.80
CA LEU A 52 1.17 9.65 -4.67
C LEU A 52 1.59 8.37 -3.92
N GLY A 53 1.03 7.21 -4.27
CA GLY A 53 1.36 5.93 -3.66
C GLY A 53 0.64 5.62 -2.34
N PHE A 54 -0.47 6.30 -2.04
CA PHE A 54 -1.32 5.96 -0.90
C PHE A 54 -2.28 4.82 -1.23
N ASP A 55 -2.54 3.96 -0.25
CA ASP A 55 -3.47 2.84 -0.35
C ASP A 55 -4.94 3.26 -0.24
N GLY A 56 -5.19 4.51 0.16
CA GLY A 56 -6.53 5.07 0.22
C GLY A 56 -6.57 6.44 0.88
N VAL A 57 -7.78 6.89 1.18
CA VAL A 57 -8.05 8.22 1.72
C VAL A 57 -8.89 8.12 2.98
N ASP A 58 -8.47 8.82 4.02
CA ASP A 58 -9.31 9.12 5.19
C ASP A 58 -10.18 10.35 4.86
N LEU A 59 -11.43 10.08 4.48
CA LEU A 59 -12.38 11.07 3.97
C LEU A 59 -13.06 11.85 5.09
N THR A 60 -13.01 13.17 5.02
CA THR A 60 -13.63 14.05 6.01
C THR A 60 -15.14 14.22 5.81
N VAL A 61 -15.92 13.98 6.88
CA VAL A 61 -17.31 14.43 7.04
C VAL A 61 -17.36 15.45 8.17
N ARG A 62 -17.35 16.74 7.84
CA ARG A 62 -17.39 17.84 8.81
C ARG A 62 -17.78 19.15 8.11
N PRO A 63 -18.20 20.20 8.85
CA PRO A 63 -18.39 21.52 8.26
C PRO A 63 -17.14 21.98 7.50
N LYS A 64 -17.32 22.39 6.24
CA LYS A 64 -16.24 22.76 5.32
C LYS A 64 -15.22 21.63 5.12
N GLY A 65 -15.68 20.38 5.14
CA GLY A 65 -14.91 19.20 4.82
C GLY A 65 -14.97 18.85 3.33
N HIS A 66 -14.47 17.67 2.98
CA HIS A 66 -14.66 17.12 1.64
C HIS A 66 -16.12 16.67 1.44
N VAL A 67 -16.77 16.20 2.52
CA VAL A 67 -18.21 15.96 2.58
C VAL A 67 -18.82 16.82 3.69
N GLU A 68 -19.84 17.59 3.34
CA GLU A 68 -20.66 18.30 4.33
C GLU A 68 -21.58 17.33 5.08
N PRO A 69 -21.78 17.47 6.42
CA PRO A 69 -22.61 16.55 7.18
C PRO A 69 -24.05 16.44 6.66
N ALA A 70 -24.61 17.54 6.15
CA ALA A 70 -25.96 17.59 5.59
C ALA A 70 -26.10 16.78 4.28
N ASP A 71 -24.99 16.58 3.55
CA ASP A 71 -24.97 15.90 2.26
C ASP A 71 -24.44 14.46 2.36
N ALA A 72 -24.09 13.99 3.56
CA ALA A 72 -23.40 12.72 3.77
C ALA A 72 -24.12 11.52 3.12
N THR A 73 -25.46 11.46 3.20
CA THR A 73 -26.27 10.39 2.58
C THR A 73 -26.12 10.33 1.06
N ARG A 74 -25.97 11.50 0.41
CA ARG A 74 -25.79 11.63 -1.04
C ARG A 74 -24.34 11.39 -1.45
N ASP A 75 -23.40 11.97 -0.71
CA ASP A 75 -22.03 12.15 -1.16
C ASP A 75 -21.06 11.07 -0.67
N LEU A 76 -21.29 10.45 0.49
CA LEU A 76 -20.46 9.33 0.94
C LEU A 76 -20.48 8.15 -0.04
N PRO A 77 -21.62 7.71 -0.59
CA PRO A 77 -21.63 6.64 -1.60
C PRO A 77 -20.85 7.00 -2.87
N ARG A 78 -20.87 8.28 -3.28
CA ARG A 78 -20.15 8.78 -4.45
C ARG A 78 -18.65 8.79 -4.20
N ALA A 79 -18.20 9.32 -3.06
CA ALA A 79 -16.80 9.33 -2.68
C ALA A 79 -16.25 7.90 -2.49
N ALA A 80 -17.03 7.01 -1.88
CA ALA A 80 -16.67 5.60 -1.75
C ALA A 80 -16.58 4.88 -3.10
N LYS A 81 -17.39 5.27 -4.10
CA LYS A 81 -17.28 4.74 -5.46
C LYS A 81 -16.00 5.20 -6.15
N ALA A 82 -15.60 6.47 -5.98
CA ALA A 82 -14.37 7.01 -6.57
C ALA A 82 -13.10 6.38 -5.97
N LEU A 83 -13.15 5.95 -4.70
CA LEU A 83 -12.01 5.35 -3.98
C LEU A 83 -11.87 3.82 -4.16
N ARG A 84 -12.76 3.17 -4.93
CA ARG A 84 -12.72 1.73 -5.23
C ARG A 84 -12.02 1.45 -6.54
#